data_AF-A0A813FHD2-F1
#
_entry.id   AF-A0A813FHD2-F1
#
_cell.length_a   1.000
_cell.length_b   1.000
_cell.length_c   1.000
_cell.angle_alpha   90.00
_cell.angle_beta   90.00
_cell.angle_gamma   90.00
#
_symmetry.space_group_name_H-M   'P 1'
#
loop_
_entity.id
_entity.type
_entity.pdbx_description
1 polymer ?
#
loop_
_entity_poly.entity_id
_entity_poly.type
_entity_poly.pdbx_seq_one_letter_code
_entity_poly.pdbx_strand_id
1 'polypeptide(L)'
;MAPSVAASAANPQVLGVPSSENQQDDAEEEAMLPAAADGSFDECIAESSDLRTILRVLPRIYMMDSCLEPDHLELQAKLRAVAAVTNPSSTVSEQLDALTGDASMSSFFSKTDSLLEMRKITAMVIDAKELIAYAWERLQGDLKIDSRWSLMWLIAGLLVAAELCSLFTTGEAFFGLITGGVVQSLTEGQGEPMRWHMLSGSAMWGLGFVQVVMRRWRQGPLAWVHRFCGRAFLLLWFVVVGPTAAFLGLFCGTGRLRSHFAMSLASIVYLDTTLNASWYFWAGWSVGRKRLRGSDSLKLHGKAMLTGLMFTMVIIQQRPTQFVVIWLRKWLLLMVGIILPVSWTEGVASFFDHHLILSITTVFPYGFVVPLMLDGPRSRLGVWAMRLTADDEVELFGRREPFTAELFFWRARVPLFVVLRAVVTDCWTRDPLGAVVS
;
A
#
# COMPACT_ATOMS: atom_id res chain seq x y z
N MET A 1 66.36 16.10 -31.30
CA MET A 1 66.39 15.09 -30.23
C MET A 1 65.05 14.35 -30.25
N ALA A 2 65.09 13.11 -30.73
CA ALA A 2 64.04 12.08 -30.60
C ALA A 2 64.17 11.39 -29.21
N PRO A 3 63.35 10.40 -28.77
CA PRO A 3 62.80 9.24 -29.53
C PRO A 3 61.25 9.07 -29.37
N SER A 4 60.44 8.34 -30.17
CA SER A 4 60.54 7.14 -31.03
C SER A 4 60.75 5.80 -30.32
N VAL A 5 59.66 5.09 -29.96
CA VAL A 5 59.52 3.60 -29.91
C VAL A 5 58.01 3.29 -29.97
N ALA A 6 57.41 2.79 -31.06
CA ALA A 6 57.40 1.44 -31.66
C ALA A 6 56.39 0.45 -31.04
N ALA A 7 55.66 -0.20 -31.94
CA ALA A 7 54.55 -1.13 -31.79
C ALA A 7 54.95 -2.52 -31.26
N SER A 8 53.98 -3.32 -30.82
CA SER A 8 53.99 -4.77 -31.09
C SER A 8 52.60 -5.39 -30.96
N ALA A 9 52.18 -6.03 -32.05
CA ALA A 9 51.04 -6.93 -32.15
C ALA A 9 51.51 -8.36 -31.82
N ALA A 10 50.71 -9.13 -31.09
CA ALA A 10 50.78 -10.59 -31.12
C ALA A 10 49.45 -11.20 -30.66
N ASN A 11 48.75 -11.79 -31.62
CA ASN A 11 47.83 -12.92 -31.45
C ASN A 11 48.40 -13.98 -32.43
N PRO A 12 48.55 -15.26 -32.03
CA PRO A 12 47.59 -16.23 -32.59
C PRO A 12 47.34 -17.52 -31.75
N GLN A 13 46.13 -18.06 -31.97
CA GLN A 13 45.76 -19.48 -32.23
C GLN A 13 45.93 -20.56 -31.12
N VAL A 14 44.86 -21.20 -30.63
CA VAL A 14 43.97 -22.25 -31.21
C VAL A 14 44.46 -23.68 -30.87
N LEU A 15 43.63 -24.43 -30.11
CA LEU A 15 43.24 -25.85 -30.25
C LEU A 15 42.94 -26.51 -28.89
N GLY A 16 41.82 -27.24 -28.80
CA GLY A 16 41.60 -28.21 -27.73
C GLY A 16 40.14 -28.51 -27.39
N VAL A 17 39.40 -29.16 -28.30
CA VAL A 17 38.23 -30.00 -27.99
C VAL A 17 38.67 -31.44 -28.35
N PRO A 18 38.36 -32.46 -27.54
CA PRO A 18 37.30 -33.38 -27.98
C PRO A 18 36.41 -34.01 -26.89
N SER A 19 35.22 -34.42 -27.35
CA SER A 19 34.43 -35.66 -27.04
C SER A 19 33.96 -35.92 -25.60
N SER A 20 32.85 -36.61 -25.30
CA SER A 20 31.78 -37.25 -26.07
C SER A 20 30.63 -37.64 -25.09
N GLU A 21 29.46 -37.97 -25.66
CA GLU A 21 28.48 -38.98 -25.21
C GLU A 21 27.85 -38.88 -23.80
N ASN A 22 26.53 -38.64 -23.74
CA ASN A 22 25.54 -39.72 -23.53
C ASN A 22 24.10 -39.21 -23.33
N GLN A 23 23.16 -40.11 -23.63
CA GLN A 23 21.73 -40.15 -23.28
C GLN A 23 20.77 -39.34 -24.16
N GLN A 24 20.08 -39.91 -25.15
CA GLN A 24 19.19 -41.09 -25.21
C GLN A 24 17.72 -40.72 -24.91
N ASP A 25 16.91 -41.10 -25.91
CA ASP A 25 15.45 -41.12 -26.08
C ASP A 25 14.58 -41.15 -24.82
N ASP A 26 13.43 -40.46 -24.90
CA ASP A 26 12.15 -41.10 -24.61
C ASP A 26 10.98 -40.32 -25.25
N ALA A 27 10.00 -41.12 -25.65
CA ALA A 27 8.92 -40.88 -26.58
C ALA A 27 7.67 -40.22 -25.97
N GLU A 28 6.82 -39.74 -26.87
CA GLU A 28 5.33 -39.79 -26.87
C GLU A 28 4.58 -39.78 -25.52
N GLU A 29 3.73 -38.78 -25.32
CA GLU A 29 2.33 -39.06 -24.91
C GLU A 29 1.39 -37.91 -25.31
N GLU A 30 0.69 -38.13 -26.41
CA GLU A 30 -0.45 -37.36 -26.86
C GLU A 30 -1.70 -37.97 -26.20
N ALA A 31 -2.30 -37.27 -25.23
CA ALA A 31 -3.54 -37.69 -24.58
C ALA A 31 -4.66 -36.68 -24.83
N MET A 32 -5.61 -37.13 -25.66
CA MET A 32 -6.93 -36.54 -25.88
C MET A 32 -7.67 -36.25 -24.56
N LEU A 33 -8.22 -35.05 -24.44
CA LEU A 33 -9.29 -34.75 -23.49
C LEU A 33 -10.64 -34.75 -24.23
N PRO A 34 -11.71 -35.33 -23.65
CA PRO A 34 -13.02 -35.38 -24.28
C PRO A 34 -13.74 -34.03 -24.22
N ALA A 35 -14.49 -33.75 -25.28
CA ALA A 35 -15.46 -32.68 -25.37
C ALA A 35 -16.55 -32.84 -24.30
N ALA A 36 -16.84 -31.76 -23.58
CA ALA A 36 -18.02 -31.66 -22.72
C ALA A 36 -18.70 -30.29 -22.89
N ALA A 37 -19.85 -30.37 -23.56
CA ALA A 37 -21.09 -29.61 -23.37
C ALA A 37 -21.08 -28.08 -23.47
N ASP A 38 -21.65 -27.64 -24.59
CA ASP A 38 -22.28 -26.33 -24.79
C ASP A 38 -23.28 -26.00 -23.67
N GLY A 39 -23.10 -24.82 -23.08
CA GLY A 39 -24.09 -24.14 -22.25
C GLY A 39 -23.72 -22.66 -22.21
N SER A 40 -24.43 -21.84 -23.00
CA SER A 40 -24.13 -20.43 -23.16
C SER A 40 -24.27 -19.68 -21.83
N PHE A 41 -23.19 -19.03 -21.42
CA PHE A 41 -23.07 -18.21 -20.21
C PHE A 41 -23.89 -16.90 -20.28
N ASP A 42 -24.46 -16.59 -21.45
CA ASP A 42 -25.07 -15.29 -21.76
C ASP A 42 -26.51 -15.12 -21.23
N GLU A 43 -27.16 -16.18 -20.74
CA GLU A 43 -28.53 -16.08 -20.18
C GLU A 43 -28.58 -15.76 -18.67
N CYS A 44 -27.44 -15.69 -17.98
CA CYS A 44 -27.40 -15.42 -16.53
C CYS A 44 -27.13 -13.95 -16.15
N ILE A 45 -26.97 -13.04 -17.13
CA ILE A 45 -26.70 -11.62 -16.88
C ILE A 45 -27.84 -10.77 -17.46
N ALA A 46 -29.06 -11.08 -17.06
CA ALA A 46 -30.20 -10.20 -17.29
C ALA A 46 -31.26 -10.46 -16.22
N GLU A 47 -30.97 -10.05 -14.98
CA GLU A 47 -31.92 -9.49 -14.00
C GLU A 47 -31.44 -9.66 -12.54
N SER A 48 -31.70 -8.60 -11.76
CA SER A 48 -31.77 -8.52 -10.30
C SER A 48 -30.55 -7.96 -9.53
N SER A 49 -30.82 -6.81 -8.91
CA SER A 49 -30.16 -6.26 -7.73
C SER A 49 -30.69 -6.92 -6.44
N ASP A 50 -31.00 -8.22 -6.45
CA ASP A 50 -31.63 -8.92 -5.33
C ASP A 50 -30.64 -9.91 -4.68
N LEU A 51 -30.39 -9.70 -3.39
CA LEU A 51 -29.52 -10.53 -2.54
C LEU A 51 -29.95 -12.01 -2.56
N ARG A 52 -31.23 -12.30 -2.83
CA ARG A 52 -31.75 -13.67 -3.00
C ARG A 52 -31.15 -14.38 -4.21
N THR A 53 -30.83 -13.66 -5.28
CA THR A 53 -30.24 -14.24 -6.49
C THR A 53 -28.78 -14.59 -6.24
N ILE A 54 -28.03 -13.71 -5.55
CA ILE A 54 -26.64 -13.97 -5.14
C ILE A 54 -26.55 -15.23 -4.28
N LEU A 55 -27.45 -15.38 -3.30
CA LEU A 55 -27.49 -16.55 -2.41
C LEU A 55 -27.96 -17.85 -3.09
N ARG A 56 -28.73 -17.77 -4.20
CA ARG A 56 -29.10 -18.93 -5.01
C ARG A 56 -28.01 -19.37 -5.97
N VAL A 57 -27.15 -18.46 -6.42
CA VAL A 57 -26.07 -18.73 -7.38
C VAL A 57 -24.81 -19.24 -6.67
N LEU A 58 -24.53 -18.79 -5.44
CA LEU A 58 -23.35 -19.20 -4.67
C LEU A 58 -23.15 -20.74 -4.54
N PRO A 59 -24.20 -21.54 -4.24
CA PRO A 59 -24.06 -23.00 -4.17
C PRO A 59 -23.74 -23.66 -5.51
N ARG A 60 -24.20 -23.08 -6.64
CA ARG A 60 -23.92 -23.60 -7.98
C ARG A 60 -22.48 -23.31 -8.42
N ILE A 61 -21.94 -22.14 -8.07
CA ILE A 61 -20.53 -21.80 -8.27
C ILE A 61 -19.62 -22.75 -7.47
N TYR A 62 -20.03 -23.12 -6.25
CA TYR A 62 -19.28 -24.06 -5.41
C TYR A 62 -19.44 -25.54 -5.81
N MET A 63 -20.39 -25.89 -6.68
CA MET A 63 -20.61 -27.28 -7.14
C MET A 63 -19.86 -27.64 -8.43
N MET A 64 -19.20 -26.68 -9.09
CA MET A 64 -18.38 -26.98 -10.29
C MET A 64 -16.96 -27.47 -9.98
N ASP A 65 -16.53 -27.48 -8.71
CA ASP A 65 -15.28 -28.11 -8.27
C ASP A 65 -15.58 -29.46 -7.60
N SER A 66 -15.50 -30.54 -8.36
CA SER A 66 -15.74 -31.92 -7.89
C SER A 66 -14.58 -32.51 -7.06
N CYS A 67 -13.82 -31.69 -6.33
CA CYS A 67 -12.70 -32.14 -5.48
C CYS A 67 -12.61 -31.35 -4.16
N LEU A 68 -13.72 -31.17 -3.45
CA LEU A 68 -13.70 -30.51 -2.13
C LEU A 68 -13.39 -31.50 -1.00
N GLU A 69 -12.38 -31.18 -0.21
CA GLU A 69 -11.98 -31.88 1.02
C GLU A 69 -13.07 -31.83 2.11
N PRO A 70 -13.05 -32.75 3.11
CA PRO A 70 -14.08 -32.91 4.14
C PRO A 70 -14.47 -31.62 4.88
N ASP A 71 -13.54 -30.68 5.04
CA ASP A 71 -13.73 -29.42 5.75
C ASP A 71 -14.72 -28.47 5.05
N HIS A 72 -15.01 -28.68 3.77
CA HIS A 72 -16.04 -27.92 3.03
C HIS A 72 -17.48 -28.31 3.40
N LEU A 73 -17.70 -29.51 3.94
CA LEU A 73 -19.03 -29.96 4.37
C LEU A 73 -19.48 -29.23 5.64
N GLU A 74 -18.55 -28.92 6.54
CA GLU A 74 -18.85 -28.20 7.78
C GLU A 74 -19.24 -26.73 7.50
N LEU A 75 -18.53 -26.08 6.57
CA LEU A 75 -18.85 -24.70 6.16
C LEU A 75 -20.19 -24.63 5.42
N GLN A 76 -20.49 -25.60 4.54
CA GLN A 76 -21.81 -25.71 3.92
C GLN A 76 -22.91 -25.93 4.96
N ALA A 77 -22.68 -26.73 6.00
CA ALA A 77 -23.64 -26.96 7.07
C ALA A 77 -23.89 -25.67 7.89
N LYS A 78 -22.84 -24.91 8.22
CA LYS A 78 -22.96 -23.62 8.91
C LYS A 78 -23.70 -22.57 8.09
N LEU A 79 -23.41 -22.46 6.80
CA LEU A 79 -24.12 -21.55 5.89
C LEU A 79 -25.60 -21.92 5.70
N ARG A 80 -25.92 -23.23 5.64
CA ARG A 80 -27.32 -23.71 5.62
C ARG A 80 -28.05 -23.42 6.93
N ALA A 81 -27.38 -23.54 8.07
CA ALA A 81 -27.95 -23.23 9.38
C ALA A 81 -28.25 -21.72 9.53
N VAL A 82 -27.35 -20.85 9.07
CA VAL A 82 -27.56 -19.40 9.06
C VAL A 82 -28.72 -19.02 8.14
N ALA A 83 -28.79 -19.62 6.94
CA ALA A 83 -29.91 -19.41 6.01
C ALA A 83 -31.26 -19.81 6.61
N ALA A 84 -31.31 -20.90 7.39
CA ALA A 84 -32.51 -21.35 8.08
C ALA A 84 -32.95 -20.41 9.22
N VAL A 85 -32.00 -19.77 9.92
CA VAL A 85 -32.29 -18.79 10.98
C VAL A 85 -32.77 -17.45 10.41
N THR A 86 -32.25 -17.05 9.24
CA THR A 86 -32.63 -15.79 8.58
C THR A 86 -33.97 -15.83 7.84
N ASN A 87 -34.58 -17.00 7.71
CA ASN A 87 -35.90 -17.19 7.10
C ASN A 87 -36.81 -18.01 8.05
N PRO A 88 -37.30 -17.44 9.16
CA PRO A 88 -38.32 -18.10 9.95
C PRO A 88 -39.56 -18.26 9.06
N SER A 89 -40.04 -19.51 8.90
CA SER A 89 -41.26 -19.78 8.17
C SER A 89 -42.42 -18.99 8.78
N SER A 90 -43.33 -18.51 7.92
CA SER A 90 -44.53 -17.71 8.26
C SER A 90 -45.39 -18.30 9.39
N THR A 91 -45.25 -19.58 9.68
CA THR A 91 -45.93 -20.31 10.75
C THR A 91 -45.60 -19.86 12.17
N VAL A 92 -44.44 -19.25 12.44
CA VAL A 92 -44.09 -18.77 13.80
C VAL A 92 -44.69 -17.40 14.10
N SER A 93 -44.88 -16.56 13.07
CA SER A 93 -45.51 -15.23 13.22
C SER A 93 -47.01 -15.37 13.48
N GLU A 94 -47.70 -16.26 12.76
CA GLU A 94 -49.15 -16.47 12.90
C GLU A 94 -49.54 -17.07 14.25
N GLN A 95 -48.66 -17.87 14.88
CA GLN A 95 -48.91 -18.41 16.23
C GLN A 95 -48.70 -17.39 17.35
N LEU A 96 -47.89 -16.35 17.11
CA LEU A 96 -47.61 -15.32 18.11
C LEU A 96 -48.67 -14.21 18.12
N ASP A 97 -49.20 -13.86 16.93
CA ASP A 97 -50.27 -12.86 16.78
C ASP A 97 -51.62 -13.35 17.32
N ALA A 98 -51.86 -14.68 17.31
CA ALA A 98 -53.06 -15.27 17.89
C ALA A 98 -53.08 -15.26 19.43
N LEU A 99 -51.92 -15.10 20.09
CA LEU A 99 -51.79 -15.20 21.54
C LEU A 99 -51.77 -13.84 22.26
N THR A 100 -51.60 -12.72 21.55
CA THR A 100 -51.29 -11.43 22.17
C THR A 100 -52.18 -10.30 21.67
N GLY A 101 -53.49 -10.50 21.73
CA GLY A 101 -54.47 -9.44 21.52
C GLY A 101 -54.51 -8.46 22.70
N ASP A 102 -53.56 -7.52 22.79
CA ASP A 102 -53.80 -6.27 23.52
C ASP A 102 -52.87 -5.11 23.13
N ALA A 103 -53.46 -3.91 23.02
CA ALA A 103 -52.93 -2.74 22.31
C ALA A 103 -51.88 -1.91 23.09
N SER A 104 -51.07 -2.52 23.96
CA SER A 104 -49.98 -1.82 24.68
C SER A 104 -48.56 -2.14 24.16
N MET A 105 -48.43 -3.02 23.17
CA MET A 105 -47.12 -3.48 22.69
C MET A 105 -46.43 -2.59 21.65
N SER A 106 -47.04 -1.53 21.11
CA SER A 106 -46.36 -0.71 20.08
C SER A 106 -45.08 -0.02 20.59
N SER A 107 -45.02 0.36 21.87
CA SER A 107 -43.80 0.90 22.48
C SER A 107 -42.76 -0.18 22.80
N PHE A 108 -43.20 -1.41 23.08
CA PHE A 108 -42.34 -2.57 23.28
C PHE A 108 -41.74 -3.03 21.94
N PHE A 109 -42.54 -3.05 20.88
CA PHE A 109 -42.11 -3.37 19.51
C PHE A 109 -41.08 -2.38 18.97
N SER A 110 -41.22 -1.06 19.22
CA SER A 110 -40.16 -0.11 18.84
C SER A 110 -38.81 -0.35 19.55
N LYS A 111 -38.85 -0.87 20.78
CA LYS A 111 -37.65 -1.26 21.54
C LYS A 111 -37.11 -2.62 21.11
N THR A 112 -37.96 -3.57 20.75
CA THR A 112 -37.50 -4.86 20.21
C THR A 112 -37.02 -4.77 18.77
N ASP A 113 -37.56 -3.87 17.95
CA ASP A 113 -37.09 -3.62 16.58
C ASP A 113 -35.71 -2.97 16.59
N SER A 114 -35.47 -2.00 17.48
CA SER A 114 -34.13 -1.42 17.67
C SER A 114 -33.13 -2.43 18.27
N LEU A 115 -33.57 -3.33 19.15
CA LEU A 115 -32.75 -4.44 19.63
C LEU A 115 -32.52 -5.53 18.57
N LEU A 116 -33.48 -5.77 17.68
CA LEU A 116 -33.37 -6.72 16.57
C LEU A 116 -32.46 -6.16 15.48
N GLU A 117 -32.53 -4.87 15.18
CA GLU A 117 -31.58 -4.18 14.31
C GLU A 117 -30.18 -4.16 14.92
N MET A 118 -30.03 -3.85 16.22
CA MET A 118 -28.73 -3.97 16.87
C MET A 118 -28.19 -5.40 16.87
N ARG A 119 -29.04 -6.43 17.03
CA ARG A 119 -28.63 -7.84 16.92
C ARG A 119 -28.24 -8.22 15.49
N LYS A 120 -28.96 -7.73 14.47
CA LYS A 120 -28.61 -7.92 13.05
C LYS A 120 -27.29 -7.24 12.71
N ILE A 121 -27.06 -6.01 13.16
CA ILE A 121 -25.79 -5.28 12.99
C ILE A 121 -24.67 -6.02 13.74
N THR A 122 -24.91 -6.47 14.97
CA THR A 122 -23.90 -7.21 15.75
C THR A 122 -23.58 -8.56 15.11
N ALA A 123 -24.58 -9.29 14.61
CA ALA A 123 -24.40 -10.54 13.87
C ALA A 123 -23.63 -10.30 12.56
N MET A 124 -23.96 -9.25 11.80
CA MET A 124 -23.22 -8.86 10.60
C MET A 124 -21.76 -8.47 10.90
N VAL A 125 -21.50 -7.81 12.03
CA VAL A 125 -20.14 -7.45 12.48
C VAL A 125 -19.37 -8.69 12.95
N ILE A 126 -20.04 -9.64 13.62
CA ILE A 126 -19.44 -10.93 14.02
C ILE A 126 -19.13 -11.77 12.78
N ASP A 127 -20.08 -11.90 11.84
CA ASP A 127 -19.89 -12.62 10.58
C ASP A 127 -18.80 -11.97 9.72
N ALA A 128 -18.72 -10.63 9.67
CA ALA A 128 -17.63 -9.94 8.99
C ALA A 128 -16.28 -10.21 9.66
N LYS A 129 -16.22 -10.25 10.99
CA LYS A 129 -15.00 -10.58 11.73
C LYS A 129 -14.57 -12.01 11.50
N GLU A 130 -15.49 -12.97 11.48
CA GLU A 130 -15.22 -14.38 11.19
C GLU A 130 -14.83 -14.60 9.73
N LEU A 131 -15.48 -13.92 8.79
CA LEU A 131 -15.13 -13.95 7.36
C LEU A 131 -13.74 -13.33 7.12
N ILE A 132 -13.42 -12.21 7.78
CA ILE A 132 -12.09 -11.60 7.73
C ILE A 132 -11.06 -12.53 8.35
N ALA A 133 -11.34 -13.14 9.51
CA ALA A 133 -10.43 -14.07 10.17
C ALA A 133 -10.18 -15.33 9.32
N TYR A 134 -11.24 -15.91 8.73
CA TYR A 134 -11.13 -17.06 7.83
C TYR A 134 -10.40 -16.71 6.53
N ALA A 135 -10.76 -15.60 5.87
CA ALA A 135 -10.07 -15.14 4.67
C ALA A 135 -8.59 -14.85 4.95
N TRP A 136 -8.29 -14.32 6.13
CA TRP A 136 -6.94 -14.04 6.62
C TRP A 136 -6.14 -15.31 6.91
N GLU A 137 -6.73 -16.27 7.62
CA GLU A 137 -6.12 -17.56 7.94
C GLU A 137 -5.87 -18.38 6.66
N ARG A 138 -6.81 -18.35 5.71
CA ARG A 138 -6.65 -18.92 4.37
C ARG A 138 -5.54 -18.20 3.60
N LEU A 139 -5.49 -16.86 3.63
CA LEU A 139 -4.42 -16.08 3.01
C LEU A 139 -3.04 -16.44 3.60
N GLN A 140 -2.94 -16.61 4.92
CA GLN A 140 -1.70 -16.95 5.62
C GLN A 140 -1.27 -18.40 5.40
N GLY A 141 -2.21 -19.34 5.32
CA GLY A 141 -1.91 -20.74 5.00
C GLY A 141 -1.42 -20.92 3.56
N ASP A 142 -2.05 -20.22 2.62
CA ASP A 142 -1.76 -20.33 1.19
C ASP A 142 -0.56 -19.51 0.72
N LEU A 143 -0.32 -18.38 1.37
CA LEU A 143 0.79 -17.51 1.13
C LEU A 143 1.63 -17.56 2.40
N LYS A 144 2.81 -18.19 2.35
CA LYS A 144 3.85 -18.07 3.40
C LYS A 144 4.37 -16.62 3.50
N ILE A 145 3.46 -15.65 3.58
CA ILE A 145 3.72 -14.25 3.82
C ILE A 145 4.02 -14.15 5.29
N ASP A 146 5.24 -13.72 5.60
CA ASP A 146 5.63 -13.39 6.96
C ASP A 146 4.58 -12.45 7.56
N SER A 147 3.99 -12.86 8.69
CA SER A 147 2.92 -12.17 9.44
C SER A 147 3.05 -10.65 9.51
N ARG A 148 4.30 -10.14 9.51
CA ARG A 148 4.65 -8.72 9.50
C ARG A 148 4.12 -7.98 8.27
N TRP A 149 4.21 -8.59 7.09
CA TRP A 149 3.72 -8.01 5.84
C TRP A 149 2.20 -7.94 5.81
N SER A 150 1.54 -9.00 6.29
CA SER A 150 0.09 -9.02 6.36
C SER A 150 -0.40 -7.89 7.27
N LEU A 151 0.19 -7.72 8.46
CA LEU A 151 -0.16 -6.62 9.37
C LEU A 151 0.04 -5.24 8.71
N MET A 152 1.16 -5.03 8.02
CA MET A 152 1.39 -3.75 7.34
C MET A 152 0.34 -3.46 6.26
N TRP A 153 -0.04 -4.45 5.47
CA TRP A 153 -1.11 -4.33 4.47
C TRP A 153 -2.49 -4.11 5.09
N LEU A 154 -2.77 -4.74 6.24
CA LEU A 154 -3.99 -4.50 7.00
C LEU A 154 -4.06 -3.04 7.45
N ILE A 155 -2.98 -2.51 8.04
CA ILE A 155 -2.91 -1.10 8.46
C ILE A 155 -3.04 -0.19 7.22
N ALA A 156 -2.38 -0.51 6.12
CA ALA A 156 -2.52 0.22 4.85
C ALA A 156 -3.99 0.28 4.40
N GLY A 157 -4.65 -0.88 4.37
CA GLY A 157 -6.04 -1.03 3.93
C GLY A 157 -7.00 -0.24 4.83
N LEU A 158 -6.80 -0.30 6.16
CA LEU A 158 -7.59 0.46 7.11
C LEU A 158 -7.40 1.98 6.93
N LEU A 159 -6.17 2.44 6.72
CA LEU A 159 -5.88 3.86 6.47
C LEU A 159 -6.51 4.34 5.16
N VAL A 160 -6.37 3.58 4.08
CA VAL A 160 -6.99 3.90 2.79
C VAL A 160 -8.50 3.91 2.89
N ALA A 161 -9.11 2.91 3.56
CA ALA A 161 -10.54 2.85 3.74
C ALA A 161 -11.06 4.05 4.57
N ALA A 162 -10.37 4.42 5.64
CA ALA A 162 -10.72 5.59 6.45
C ALA A 162 -10.63 6.89 5.64
N GLU A 163 -9.55 7.06 4.87
CA GLU A 163 -9.35 8.24 4.02
C GLU A 163 -10.41 8.36 2.92
N LEU A 164 -10.68 7.28 2.19
CA LEU A 164 -11.69 7.30 1.13
C LEU A 164 -13.09 7.50 1.71
N CYS A 165 -13.43 6.82 2.82
CA CYS A 165 -14.71 7.01 3.50
C CYS A 165 -14.89 8.47 3.95
N SER A 166 -13.88 9.07 4.56
CA SER A 166 -13.89 10.49 4.95
C SER A 166 -14.09 11.39 3.73
N LEU A 167 -13.33 11.17 2.67
CA LEU A 167 -13.40 11.97 1.44
C LEU A 167 -14.80 11.91 0.81
N PHE A 168 -15.41 10.73 0.71
CA PHE A 168 -16.73 10.58 0.09
C PHE A 168 -17.86 11.10 0.97
N THR A 169 -17.73 11.04 2.30
CA THR A 169 -18.79 11.47 3.23
C THR A 169 -18.73 12.96 3.57
N THR A 170 -17.53 13.52 3.69
CA THR A 170 -17.32 14.90 4.17
C THR A 170 -16.70 15.83 3.13
N GLY A 171 -16.15 15.30 2.03
CA GLY A 171 -15.35 16.08 1.07
C GLY A 171 -13.94 16.39 1.57
N GLU A 172 -13.56 15.90 2.75
CA GLU A 172 -12.31 16.16 3.44
C GLU A 172 -11.50 14.88 3.71
N ALA A 173 -10.17 15.04 3.81
CA ALA A 173 -9.28 13.95 4.19
C ALA A 173 -9.51 13.56 5.66
N PHE A 174 -9.39 12.28 5.98
CA PHE A 174 -9.55 11.77 7.34
C PHE A 174 -8.56 12.43 8.31
N PHE A 175 -7.29 12.56 7.89
CA PHE A 175 -6.31 13.33 8.65
C PHE A 175 -6.63 14.83 8.72
N GLY A 176 -7.27 15.40 7.69
CA GLY A 176 -7.80 16.76 7.72
C GLY A 176 -8.81 16.94 8.85
N LEU A 177 -9.79 16.05 8.96
CA LEU A 177 -10.80 16.09 10.02
C LEU A 177 -10.18 15.96 11.41
N ILE A 178 -9.30 14.97 11.61
CA ILE A 178 -8.70 14.72 12.93
C ILE A 178 -7.81 15.87 13.39
N THR A 179 -7.09 16.50 12.46
CA THR A 179 -6.17 17.59 12.78
C THR A 179 -6.87 18.95 12.84
N GLY A 180 -8.14 19.04 12.44
CA GLY A 180 -8.87 20.30 12.37
C GLY A 180 -8.41 21.17 11.21
N GLY A 181 -8.12 20.56 10.05
CA GLY A 181 -7.67 21.22 8.83
C GLY A 181 -6.16 21.48 8.75
N VAL A 182 -5.42 21.26 9.83
CA VAL A 182 -3.98 21.62 9.87
C VAL A 182 -3.12 20.73 8.95
N VAL A 183 -3.55 19.50 8.68
CA VAL A 183 -2.85 18.53 7.82
C VAL A 183 -3.78 18.02 6.75
N GLN A 184 -3.39 18.14 5.48
CA GLN A 184 -4.14 17.60 4.34
C GLN A 184 -5.58 18.12 4.23
N SER A 185 -5.84 19.37 4.66
CA SER A 185 -7.11 20.02 4.34
C SER A 185 -7.27 20.08 2.82
N LEU A 186 -8.43 19.59 2.36
CA LEU A 186 -8.76 19.56 0.94
C LEU A 186 -9.50 20.81 0.47
N THR A 187 -9.85 21.70 1.41
CA THR A 187 -10.49 22.99 1.16
C THR A 187 -9.50 24.15 1.03
N GLU A 188 -8.22 23.94 1.38
CA GLU A 188 -7.16 24.94 1.22
C GLU A 188 -6.44 24.83 -0.14
N GLY A 189 -5.56 25.79 -0.47
CA GLY A 189 -4.89 25.89 -1.78
C GLY A 189 -4.08 24.66 -2.23
N GLN A 190 -3.86 23.67 -1.36
CA GLN A 190 -3.22 22.38 -1.66
C GLN A 190 -4.22 21.23 -1.88
N GLY A 191 -5.51 21.48 -1.76
CA GLY A 191 -6.52 20.45 -1.73
C GLY A 191 -6.61 19.62 -3.01
N GLU A 192 -6.42 20.25 -4.18
CA GLU A 192 -6.45 19.51 -5.45
C GLU A 192 -5.24 18.58 -5.64
N PRO A 193 -3.97 19.03 -5.53
CA PRO A 193 -2.82 18.12 -5.55
C PRO A 193 -2.92 17.01 -4.50
N MET A 194 -3.41 17.32 -3.30
CA MET A 194 -3.63 16.35 -2.24
C MET A 194 -4.68 15.31 -2.61
N ARG A 195 -5.84 15.72 -3.15
CA ARG A 195 -6.91 14.82 -3.65
C ARG A 195 -6.36 13.85 -4.69
N TRP A 196 -5.65 14.38 -5.69
CA TRP A 196 -5.03 13.55 -6.73
C TRP A 196 -4.04 12.57 -6.12
N HIS A 197 -3.16 13.03 -5.24
CA HIS A 197 -2.20 12.16 -4.56
C HIS A 197 -2.87 11.05 -3.75
N MET A 198 -3.91 11.38 -2.98
CA MET A 198 -4.63 10.41 -2.15
C MET A 198 -5.36 9.35 -2.97
N LEU A 199 -6.12 9.76 -3.99
CA LEU A 199 -6.88 8.84 -4.83
C LEU A 199 -5.95 7.95 -5.65
N SER A 200 -4.97 8.56 -6.34
CA SER A 200 -4.01 7.81 -7.14
C SER A 200 -3.06 6.95 -6.30
N GLY A 201 -2.64 7.43 -5.13
CA GLY A 201 -1.84 6.67 -4.17
C GLY A 201 -2.59 5.46 -3.64
N SER A 202 -3.87 5.61 -3.32
CA SER A 202 -4.74 4.51 -2.87
C SER A 202 -4.91 3.46 -3.96
N ALA A 203 -5.20 3.88 -5.20
CA ALA A 203 -5.31 2.98 -6.35
C ALA A 203 -3.97 2.27 -6.62
N MET A 204 -2.86 2.99 -6.54
CA MET A 204 -1.52 2.42 -6.70
C MET A 204 -1.22 1.37 -5.63
N TRP A 205 -1.52 1.64 -4.36
CA TRP A 205 -1.34 0.64 -3.30
C TRP A 205 -2.24 -0.58 -3.48
N GLY A 206 -3.47 -0.41 -3.95
CA GLY A 206 -4.34 -1.53 -4.34
C GLY A 206 -3.71 -2.39 -5.44
N LEU A 207 -3.13 -1.78 -6.48
CA LEU A 207 -2.39 -2.50 -7.50
C LEU A 207 -1.14 -3.18 -6.92
N GLY A 208 -0.41 -2.52 -6.03
CA GLY A 208 0.73 -3.08 -5.30
C GLY A 208 0.36 -4.29 -4.45
N PHE A 209 -0.81 -4.26 -3.80
CA PHE A 209 -1.36 -5.39 -3.04
C PHE A 209 -1.61 -6.58 -3.96
N VAL A 210 -2.25 -6.37 -5.12
CA VAL A 210 -2.42 -7.41 -6.14
C VAL A 210 -1.07 -7.98 -6.56
N GLN A 211 -0.05 -7.13 -6.76
CA GLN A 211 1.30 -7.60 -7.13
C GLN A 211 1.93 -8.49 -6.05
N VAL A 212 1.75 -8.15 -4.76
CA VAL A 212 2.41 -8.84 -3.63
C VAL A 212 1.64 -10.08 -3.18
N VAL A 213 0.32 -10.02 -3.13
CA VAL A 213 -0.55 -11.06 -2.56
C VAL A 213 -1.03 -12.05 -3.62
N MET A 214 -1.40 -11.58 -4.81
CA MET A 214 -1.94 -12.45 -5.87
C MET A 214 -0.82 -13.06 -6.73
N ARG A 215 0.23 -13.58 -6.08
CA ARG A 215 1.39 -14.18 -6.76
C ARG A 215 1.03 -15.39 -7.61
N ARG A 216 0.02 -16.17 -7.20
CA ARG A 216 -0.48 -17.33 -7.95
C ARG A 216 -0.97 -16.95 -9.36
N TRP A 217 -1.52 -15.74 -9.52
CA TRP A 217 -2.00 -15.27 -10.82
C TRP A 217 -0.87 -15.10 -11.83
N ARG A 218 0.39 -14.91 -11.37
CA ARG A 218 1.55 -14.72 -12.24
C ARG A 218 1.84 -15.90 -13.16
N GLN A 219 1.50 -17.12 -12.75
CA GLN A 219 1.82 -18.37 -13.45
C GLN A 219 0.60 -19.05 -14.09
N GLY A 220 -0.61 -18.49 -13.89
CA GLY A 220 -1.86 -19.06 -14.39
C GLY A 220 -2.46 -18.32 -15.59
N PRO A 221 -3.73 -18.60 -15.95
CA PRO A 221 -4.43 -17.93 -17.04
C PRO A 221 -4.58 -16.42 -16.82
N LEU A 222 -4.55 -15.97 -15.56
CA LEU A 222 -4.63 -14.56 -15.18
C LEU A 222 -3.26 -13.84 -15.18
N ALA A 223 -2.20 -14.44 -15.72
CA ALA A 223 -0.87 -13.84 -15.75
C ALA A 223 -0.83 -12.51 -16.50
N TRP A 224 -1.68 -12.34 -17.53
CA TRP A 224 -1.78 -11.08 -18.27
C TRP A 224 -2.36 -9.96 -17.40
N VAL A 225 -3.36 -10.24 -16.56
CA VAL A 225 -3.95 -9.28 -15.60
C VAL A 225 -2.88 -8.84 -14.62
N HIS A 226 -2.15 -9.79 -14.02
CA HIS A 226 -1.08 -9.49 -13.07
C HIS A 226 -0.01 -8.58 -13.69
N ARG A 227 0.41 -8.86 -14.93
CA ARG A 227 1.37 -8.01 -15.68
C ARG A 227 0.81 -6.63 -16.01
N PHE A 228 -0.47 -6.55 -16.40
CA PHE A 228 -1.13 -5.28 -16.68
C PHE A 228 -1.21 -4.41 -15.42
N CYS A 229 -1.64 -4.97 -14.30
CA CYS A 229 -1.66 -4.30 -13.00
C CYS A 229 -0.26 -3.77 -12.62
N GLY A 230 0.80 -4.54 -12.86
CA GLY A 230 2.18 -4.10 -12.59
C GLY A 230 2.62 -2.91 -13.46
N ARG A 231 2.19 -2.87 -14.72
CA ARG A 231 2.45 -1.73 -15.62
C ARG A 231 1.63 -0.50 -15.23
N ALA A 232 0.34 -0.69 -14.94
CA ALA A 232 -0.54 0.38 -14.47
C ALA A 232 -0.03 0.98 -13.15
N PHE A 233 0.45 0.14 -12.22
CA PHE A 233 1.11 0.55 -10.98
C PHE A 233 2.29 1.48 -11.25
N LEU A 234 3.22 1.07 -12.11
CA LEU A 234 4.42 1.86 -12.45
C LEU A 234 4.05 3.17 -13.15
N LEU A 235 3.10 3.12 -14.09
CA LEU A 235 2.62 4.31 -14.80
C LEU A 235 2.02 5.31 -13.80
N LEU A 236 1.16 4.83 -12.90
CA LEU A 236 0.52 5.66 -11.89
C LEU A 236 1.54 6.29 -10.94
N TRP A 237 2.58 5.54 -10.54
CA TRP A 237 3.69 6.10 -9.75
C TRP A 237 4.43 7.21 -10.50
N PHE A 238 4.95 6.94 -11.69
CA PHE A 238 5.83 7.88 -12.38
C PHE A 238 5.09 9.10 -12.95
N VAL A 239 3.80 8.99 -13.26
CA VAL A 239 3.02 10.08 -13.87
C VAL A 239 2.27 10.90 -12.84
N VAL A 240 1.78 10.29 -11.75
CA VAL A 240 0.89 10.98 -10.80
C VAL A 240 1.45 10.94 -9.38
N VAL A 241 1.60 9.75 -8.78
CA VAL A 241 1.85 9.62 -7.33
C VAL A 241 3.23 10.16 -6.94
N GLY A 242 4.29 9.81 -7.67
CA GLY A 242 5.65 10.28 -7.41
C GLY A 242 5.79 11.79 -7.59
N PRO A 243 5.36 12.38 -8.73
CA PRO A 243 5.38 13.83 -8.92
C PRO A 243 4.55 14.59 -7.86
N THR A 244 3.34 14.12 -7.55
CA THR A 244 2.52 14.75 -6.50
C THR A 244 3.13 14.57 -5.11
N ALA A 245 3.78 13.43 -4.81
CA ALA A 245 4.52 13.23 -3.55
C ALA A 245 5.68 14.22 -3.41
N ALA A 246 6.46 14.42 -4.47
CA ALA A 246 7.56 15.38 -4.48
C ALA A 246 7.05 16.82 -4.34
N PHE A 247 5.98 17.17 -5.05
CA PHE A 247 5.31 18.45 -4.92
C PHE A 247 4.83 18.68 -3.48
N LEU A 248 4.08 17.74 -2.90
CA LEU A 248 3.61 17.84 -1.53
C LEU A 248 4.78 17.87 -0.54
N GLY A 249 5.86 17.13 -0.77
CA GLY A 249 7.07 17.21 0.04
C GLY A 249 7.70 18.61 0.05
N LEU A 250 7.69 19.32 -1.08
CA LEU A 250 8.27 20.66 -1.23
C LEU A 250 7.35 21.79 -0.80
N PHE A 251 6.05 21.67 -1.07
CA PHE A 251 5.08 22.76 -0.91
C PHE A 251 4.17 22.57 0.30
N CYS A 252 3.92 21.33 0.75
CA CYS A 252 3.04 21.08 1.90
C CYS A 252 3.73 21.48 3.22
N GLY A 253 2.92 22.06 4.10
CA GLY A 253 3.31 22.47 5.44
C GLY A 253 3.30 23.99 5.60
N THR A 254 2.29 24.48 6.32
CA THR A 254 2.10 25.87 6.72
C THR A 254 2.66 26.11 8.11
N GLY A 255 3.91 26.53 8.22
CA GLY A 255 4.57 26.69 9.52
C GLY A 255 4.60 28.14 9.96
N ARG A 256 4.54 28.40 11.27
CA ARG A 256 5.17 29.62 11.80
C ARG A 256 6.66 29.58 11.45
N LEU A 257 7.29 30.74 11.26
CA LEU A 257 8.74 30.88 10.98
C LEU A 257 9.63 29.97 11.84
N ARG A 258 9.28 29.77 13.12
CA ARG A 258 10.01 28.93 14.07
C ARG A 258 10.02 27.43 13.70
N SER A 259 9.03 26.95 12.94
CA SER A 259 8.87 25.55 12.54
C SER A 259 9.53 25.25 11.19
N HIS A 260 9.98 26.27 10.44
CA HIS A 260 10.51 26.14 9.08
C HIS A 260 11.70 25.18 8.97
N PHE A 261 12.60 25.16 9.96
CA PHE A 261 13.73 24.24 9.97
C PHE A 261 13.27 22.78 10.09
N ALA A 262 12.41 22.47 11.06
CA ALA A 262 11.90 21.11 11.25
C ALA A 262 11.10 20.63 10.03
N MET A 263 10.31 21.52 9.44
CA MET A 263 9.55 21.22 8.23
C MET A 263 10.45 20.99 7.01
N SER A 264 11.60 21.66 6.95
CA SER A 264 12.59 21.41 5.90
C SER A 264 13.23 20.04 6.05
N LEU A 265 13.51 19.62 7.28
CA LEU A 265 13.97 18.25 7.53
C LEU A 265 12.91 17.21 7.13
N ALA A 266 11.64 17.45 7.44
CA ALA A 266 10.55 16.57 7.00
C ALA A 266 10.44 16.53 5.46
N SER A 267 10.54 17.68 4.80
CA SER A 267 10.57 17.81 3.33
C SER A 267 11.69 16.97 2.70
N ILE A 268 12.92 17.06 3.26
CA ILE A 268 14.07 16.26 2.82
C ILE A 268 13.77 14.77 2.94
N VAL A 269 13.17 14.32 4.05
CA VAL A 269 12.78 12.92 4.24
C VAL A 269 11.78 12.48 3.18
N TYR A 270 10.73 13.24 2.89
CA TYR A 270 9.75 12.89 1.87
C TYR A 270 10.33 12.84 0.46
N LEU A 271 11.22 13.78 0.12
CA LEU A 271 11.90 13.81 -1.17
C LEU A 271 12.85 12.61 -1.30
N ASP A 272 13.56 12.27 -0.24
CA ASP A 272 14.47 11.13 -0.20
C ASP A 272 13.70 9.80 -0.36
N THR A 273 12.58 9.62 0.35
CA THR A 273 11.76 8.41 0.20
C THR A 273 11.16 8.31 -1.19
N THR A 274 10.67 9.43 -1.75
CA THR A 274 10.12 9.48 -3.12
C THR A 274 11.18 9.15 -4.17
N LEU A 275 12.40 9.69 -4.03
CA LEU A 275 13.49 9.41 -4.95
C LEU A 275 13.95 7.95 -4.86
N ASN A 276 14.11 7.41 -3.64
CA ASN A 276 14.47 6.01 -3.44
C ASN A 276 13.40 5.07 -4.03
N ALA A 277 12.12 5.31 -3.74
CA ALA A 277 11.02 4.53 -4.32
C ALA A 277 11.06 4.54 -5.86
N SER A 278 11.22 5.74 -6.45
CA SER A 278 11.33 5.91 -7.90
C SER A 278 12.50 5.14 -8.49
N TRP A 279 13.68 5.20 -7.83
CA TRP A 279 14.85 4.46 -8.28
C TRP A 279 14.61 2.95 -8.25
N TYR A 280 14.06 2.42 -7.15
CA TYR A 280 13.81 0.98 -7.00
C TYR A 280 12.76 0.47 -7.98
N PHE A 281 11.70 1.24 -8.26
CA PHE A 281 10.72 0.89 -9.27
C PHE A 281 11.31 0.90 -10.69
N TRP A 282 12.12 1.90 -11.00
CA TRP A 282 12.82 1.96 -12.29
C TRP A 282 13.82 0.80 -12.45
N ALA A 283 14.63 0.52 -11.43
CA ALA A 283 15.60 -0.56 -11.42
C ALA A 283 14.90 -1.92 -11.51
N GLY A 284 13.83 -2.12 -10.73
CA GLY A 284 12.98 -3.30 -10.80
C GLY A 284 12.40 -3.50 -12.20
N TRP A 285 11.83 -2.46 -12.82
CA TRP A 285 11.33 -2.53 -14.19
C TRP A 285 12.42 -2.90 -15.20
N SER A 286 13.60 -2.27 -15.09
CA SER A 286 14.77 -2.53 -15.94
C SER A 286 15.23 -3.99 -15.85
N VAL A 287 15.39 -4.52 -14.63
CA VAL A 287 15.75 -5.93 -14.39
C VAL A 287 14.67 -6.86 -14.95
N GLY A 288 13.39 -6.56 -14.70
CA GLY A 288 12.26 -7.36 -15.17
C GLY A 288 12.11 -7.37 -16.70
N ARG A 289 12.60 -6.34 -17.39
CA ARG A 289 12.66 -6.26 -18.85
C ARG A 289 13.88 -6.98 -19.43
N LYS A 290 15.07 -6.78 -18.86
CA LYS A 290 16.33 -7.34 -19.37
C LYS A 290 16.48 -8.84 -19.08
N ARG A 291 16.10 -9.27 -17.87
CA ARG A 291 16.11 -10.68 -17.41
C ARG A 291 17.41 -11.43 -17.71
N LEU A 292 18.55 -10.83 -17.40
CA LEU A 292 19.87 -11.36 -17.80
C LEU A 292 20.16 -12.78 -17.25
N ARG A 293 19.56 -13.14 -16.11
CA ARG A 293 19.73 -14.42 -15.41
C ARG A 293 18.41 -15.20 -15.27
N GLY A 294 17.45 -14.96 -16.18
CA GLY A 294 16.19 -15.71 -16.21
C GLY A 294 15.37 -15.60 -14.92
N SER A 295 15.22 -16.72 -14.20
CA SER A 295 14.38 -16.81 -12.99
C SER A 295 14.94 -16.00 -11.81
N ASP A 296 16.26 -15.86 -11.70
CA ASP A 296 16.89 -15.09 -10.63
C ASP A 296 16.71 -13.58 -10.83
N SER A 297 16.77 -13.09 -12.08
CA SER A 297 16.38 -11.72 -12.41
C SER A 297 14.95 -11.42 -12.00
N LEU A 298 14.04 -12.40 -12.12
CA LEU A 298 12.64 -12.23 -11.71
C LEU A 298 12.47 -12.17 -10.19
N LYS A 299 13.33 -12.83 -9.41
CA LYS A 299 13.39 -12.68 -7.95
C LYS A 299 13.95 -11.31 -7.59
N LEU A 300 15.02 -10.86 -8.25
CA LEU A 300 15.63 -9.54 -8.05
C LEU A 300 14.65 -8.41 -8.40
N HIS A 301 13.92 -8.52 -9.51
CA HIS A 301 12.81 -7.64 -9.87
C HIS A 301 11.80 -7.54 -8.72
N GLY A 302 11.35 -8.68 -8.18
CA GLY A 302 10.42 -8.73 -7.06
C GLY A 302 10.97 -8.04 -5.81
N LYS A 303 12.25 -8.25 -5.47
CA LYS A 303 12.93 -7.56 -4.36
C LYS A 303 12.94 -6.04 -4.58
N ALA A 304 13.36 -5.57 -5.76
CA ALA A 304 13.40 -4.14 -6.07
C ALA A 304 12.02 -3.48 -6.04
N MET A 305 11.01 -4.10 -6.65
CA MET A 305 9.63 -3.59 -6.60
C MET A 305 9.10 -3.53 -5.16
N LEU A 306 9.36 -4.55 -4.35
CA LEU A 306 8.94 -4.59 -2.95
C LEU A 306 9.64 -3.52 -2.11
N THR A 307 10.94 -3.32 -2.30
CA THR A 307 11.70 -2.27 -1.62
C THR A 307 11.19 -0.88 -2.01
N GLY A 308 10.93 -0.63 -3.29
CA GLY A 308 10.30 0.61 -3.74
C GLY A 308 8.95 0.84 -3.06
N LEU A 309 8.11 -0.20 -2.98
CA LEU A 309 6.81 -0.13 -2.32
C LEU A 309 6.94 0.16 -0.82
N MET A 310 7.93 -0.42 -0.14
CA MET A 310 8.23 -0.13 1.27
C MET A 310 8.55 1.35 1.50
N PHE A 311 9.31 1.99 0.61
CA PHE A 311 9.57 3.43 0.70
C PHE A 311 8.28 4.25 0.59
N THR A 312 7.32 3.83 -0.24
CA THR A 312 6.01 4.50 -0.31
C THR A 312 5.18 4.27 0.96
N MET A 313 5.32 3.10 1.58
CA MET A 313 4.57 2.67 2.76
C MET A 313 5.14 3.18 4.08
N VAL A 314 6.25 3.93 4.07
CA VAL A 314 6.78 4.67 5.23
C VAL A 314 5.69 5.45 5.96
N ILE A 315 4.76 6.04 5.22
CA ILE A 315 3.63 6.79 5.76
C ILE A 315 2.73 5.94 6.69
N ILE A 316 2.69 4.62 6.54
CA ILE A 316 1.87 3.71 7.37
C ILE A 316 2.34 3.67 8.82
N GLN A 317 3.65 3.81 9.08
CA GLN A 317 4.13 3.89 10.47
C GLN A 317 4.14 5.33 10.96
N GLN A 318 4.38 6.30 10.05
CA GLN A 318 4.34 7.72 10.37
C GLN A 318 2.96 8.19 10.87
N ARG A 319 1.88 7.79 10.19
CA ARG A 319 0.51 8.30 10.42
C ARG A 319 -0.07 7.90 11.79
N PRO A 320 0.03 6.64 12.25
CA PRO A 320 -0.35 6.27 13.61
C PRO A 320 0.46 7.02 14.67
N THR A 321 1.78 7.18 14.47
CA THR A 321 2.61 7.97 15.40
C THR A 321 2.16 9.42 15.46
N GLN A 322 1.89 10.05 14.30
CA GLN A 322 1.33 11.39 14.23
C GLN A 322 -0.01 11.49 14.98
N PHE A 323 -0.90 10.52 14.78
CA PHE A 323 -2.18 10.47 15.47
C PHE A 323 -2.01 10.45 17.00
N VAL A 324 -1.17 9.53 17.51
CA VAL A 324 -0.89 9.40 18.94
C VAL A 324 -0.32 10.71 19.50
N VAL A 325 0.65 11.32 18.82
CA VAL A 325 1.29 12.53 19.33
C VAL A 325 0.34 13.75 19.27
N ILE A 326 -0.49 13.87 18.23
CA ILE A 326 -1.52 14.91 18.16
C ILE A 326 -2.56 14.73 19.26
N TRP A 327 -2.97 13.49 19.52
CA TRP A 327 -3.91 13.17 20.60
C TRP A 327 -3.32 13.53 21.97
N LEU A 328 -2.07 13.13 22.25
CA LEU A 328 -1.35 13.49 23.47
C LEU A 328 -1.22 15.01 23.63
N ARG A 329 -0.89 15.72 22.55
CA ARG A 329 -0.84 17.19 22.54
C ARG A 329 -2.19 17.80 22.91
N LYS A 330 -3.28 17.34 22.31
CA LYS A 330 -4.64 17.86 22.60
C LYS A 330 -4.99 17.65 24.08
N TRP A 331 -4.69 16.47 24.64
CA TRP A 331 -4.88 16.21 26.06
C TRP A 331 -4.03 17.10 26.96
N LEU A 332 -2.75 17.29 26.62
CA LEU A 332 -1.87 18.16 27.39
C LEU A 332 -2.37 19.61 27.40
N LEU A 333 -2.79 20.13 26.24
CA LEU A 333 -3.33 21.49 26.14
C LEU A 333 -4.65 21.64 26.89
N LEU A 334 -5.51 20.61 26.89
CA LEU A 334 -6.73 20.59 27.71
C LEU A 334 -6.39 20.65 29.20
N MET A 335 -5.46 19.82 29.68
CA MET A 335 -5.06 19.80 31.09
C MET A 335 -4.42 21.13 31.51
N VAL A 336 -3.56 21.70 30.65
CA VAL A 336 -2.95 23.02 30.86
C VAL A 336 -4.01 24.11 30.91
N GLY A 337 -5.03 24.06 30.05
CA GLY A 337 -6.14 25.01 30.06
C GLY A 337 -7.02 24.94 31.32
N ILE A 338 -7.06 23.78 31.98
CA ILE A 338 -7.79 23.58 33.25
C ILE A 338 -6.96 24.05 34.44
N ILE A 339 -5.64 23.82 34.42
CA ILE A 339 -4.76 24.01 35.58
C ILE A 339 -4.10 25.40 35.60
N LEU A 340 -3.70 25.92 34.44
CA LEU A 340 -2.88 27.13 34.35
C LEU A 340 -3.73 28.37 33.98
N PRO A 341 -3.30 29.57 34.40
CA PRO A 341 -3.90 30.82 33.95
C PRO A 341 -3.81 30.97 32.43
N VAL A 342 -4.81 31.63 31.82
CA VAL A 342 -4.90 31.85 30.36
C VAL A 342 -3.63 32.46 29.75
N SER A 343 -2.92 33.33 30.47
CA SER A 343 -1.66 33.91 29.99
C SER A 343 -0.53 32.90 29.79
N TRP A 344 -0.57 31.76 30.48
CA TRP A 344 0.42 30.68 30.34
C TRP A 344 0.01 29.69 29.25
N THR A 345 -1.29 29.54 28.96
CA THR A 345 -1.78 28.60 27.96
C THR A 345 -1.33 28.99 26.55
N GLU A 346 -1.24 30.29 26.24
CA GLU A 346 -0.72 30.77 24.96
C GLU A 346 0.76 30.41 24.74
N GLY A 347 1.59 30.60 25.78
CA GLY A 347 3.01 30.25 25.74
C GLY A 347 3.22 28.75 25.53
N VAL A 348 2.46 27.92 26.25
CA VAL A 348 2.49 26.46 26.12
C VAL A 348 1.97 26.00 24.76
N ALA A 349 0.86 26.57 24.27
CA ALA A 349 0.30 26.26 22.95
C ALA A 349 1.26 26.61 21.82
N SER A 350 2.03 27.70 21.95
CA SER A 350 3.07 28.06 20.99
C SER A 350 4.30 27.16 21.07
N PHE A 351 4.64 26.60 22.24
CA PHE A 351 5.74 25.64 22.38
C PHE A 351 5.38 24.30 21.72
N PHE A 352 4.15 23.84 21.94
CA PHE A 352 3.59 22.67 21.26
C PHE A 352 2.98 23.04 19.90
N ASP A 353 3.74 23.75 19.06
CA ASP A 353 3.31 24.07 17.70
C ASP A 353 2.99 22.79 16.92
N HIS A 354 1.85 22.76 16.25
CA HIS A 354 1.35 21.55 15.59
C HIS A 354 2.29 21.11 14.46
N HIS A 355 2.84 22.06 13.69
CA HIS A 355 3.73 21.76 12.56
C HIS A 355 5.10 21.29 13.03
N LEU A 356 5.61 21.84 14.14
CA LEU A 356 6.84 21.34 14.77
C LEU A 356 6.69 19.87 15.19
N ILE A 357 5.59 19.54 15.88
CA ILE A 357 5.32 18.18 16.36
C ILE A 357 5.21 17.19 15.19
N LEU A 358 4.46 17.54 14.15
CA LEU A 358 4.33 16.71 12.95
C LEU A 358 5.67 16.51 12.23
N SER A 359 6.48 17.56 12.17
CA SER A 359 7.81 17.48 11.56
C SER A 359 8.70 16.55 12.37
N ILE A 360 8.71 16.65 13.70
CA ILE A 360 9.49 15.77 14.58
C ILE A 360 9.03 14.31 14.43
N THR A 361 7.73 14.03 14.43
CA THR A 361 7.20 12.66 14.24
C THR A 361 7.51 12.08 12.86
N THR A 362 7.87 12.91 11.88
CA THR A 362 8.33 12.47 10.55
C THR A 362 9.83 12.25 10.55
N VAL A 363 10.58 13.20 11.10
CA VAL A 363 12.05 13.21 11.10
C VAL A 363 12.63 12.19 12.08
N PHE A 364 12.02 11.96 13.24
CA PHE A 364 12.58 11.06 14.23
C PHE A 364 12.61 9.59 13.76
N PRO A 365 11.52 9.00 13.21
CA PRO A 365 11.56 7.62 12.73
C PRO A 365 12.20 7.42 11.35
N TYR A 366 12.39 8.47 10.54
CA TYR A 366 12.90 8.30 9.16
C TYR A 366 14.08 9.19 8.80
N GLY A 367 14.32 10.26 9.54
CA GLY A 367 15.47 11.14 9.36
C GLY A 367 16.80 10.43 9.59
N PHE A 368 16.84 9.34 10.37
CA PHE A 368 18.04 8.50 10.47
C PHE A 368 18.29 7.65 9.22
N VAL A 369 17.27 7.37 8.39
CA VAL A 369 17.43 6.59 7.15
C VAL A 369 18.20 7.40 6.12
N VAL A 370 17.98 8.72 6.05
CA VAL A 370 18.64 9.63 5.11
C VAL A 370 20.18 9.53 5.18
N PRO A 371 20.85 9.70 6.34
CA PRO A 371 22.31 9.56 6.40
C PRO A 371 22.77 8.11 6.18
N LEU A 372 21.99 7.10 6.59
CA LEU A 372 22.32 5.69 6.33
C LEU A 372 22.20 5.30 4.86
N MET A 373 21.45 6.08 4.09
CA MET A 373 21.30 5.96 2.64
C MET A 373 21.97 7.10 1.88
N LEU A 374 22.98 7.75 2.48
CA LEU A 374 23.66 8.87 1.83
C LEU A 374 24.28 8.49 0.47
N ASP A 375 24.77 7.26 0.32
CA ASP A 375 25.28 6.70 -0.94
C ASP A 375 24.18 6.08 -1.82
N GLY A 376 22.91 6.37 -1.51
CA GLY A 376 21.75 5.89 -2.24
C GLY A 376 21.45 4.41 -2.00
N PRO A 377 20.79 3.74 -2.97
CA PRO A 377 20.41 2.33 -2.92
C PRO A 377 21.59 1.35 -2.76
N ARG A 378 22.81 1.78 -3.12
CA ARG A 378 24.05 1.02 -2.88
C ARG A 378 24.58 1.12 -1.46
N SER A 379 23.99 1.95 -0.60
CA SER A 379 24.44 2.01 0.79
C SER A 379 24.36 0.64 1.45
N ARG A 380 25.18 0.42 2.50
CA ARG A 380 25.16 -0.84 3.26
C ARG A 380 23.75 -1.19 3.73
N LEU A 381 22.96 -0.19 4.13
CA LEU A 381 21.58 -0.39 4.54
C LEU A 381 20.70 -0.86 3.37
N GLY A 382 20.83 -0.27 2.17
CA GLY A 382 20.07 -0.66 0.98
C GLY A 382 20.37 -2.10 0.53
N VAL A 383 21.65 -2.42 0.39
CA VAL A 383 22.13 -3.78 0.03
C VAL A 383 21.69 -4.81 1.06
N TRP A 384 21.80 -4.48 2.36
CA TRP A 384 21.37 -5.35 3.45
C TRP A 384 19.85 -5.54 3.48
N ALA A 385 19.07 -4.46 3.34
CA ALA A 385 17.61 -4.50 3.38
C ALA A 385 17.03 -5.36 2.24
N MET A 386 17.66 -5.34 1.07
CA MET A 386 17.30 -6.17 -0.07
C MET A 386 17.88 -7.58 -0.04
N ARG A 387 18.88 -7.84 0.82
CA ARG A 387 19.67 -9.08 0.84
C ARG A 387 20.22 -9.40 -0.55
N LEU A 388 20.94 -8.44 -1.15
CA LEU A 388 21.56 -8.63 -2.46
C LEU A 388 22.79 -9.53 -2.34
N THR A 389 22.99 -10.38 -3.35
CA THR A 389 24.26 -11.05 -3.61
C THR A 389 25.13 -10.18 -4.52
N ALA A 390 26.42 -10.53 -4.67
CA ALA A 390 27.30 -9.81 -5.59
C ALA A 390 26.78 -9.80 -7.04
N ASP A 391 26.19 -10.89 -7.50
CA ASP A 391 25.60 -10.97 -8.84
C ASP A 391 24.32 -10.15 -8.95
N ASP A 392 23.52 -10.08 -7.88
CA ASP A 392 22.35 -9.20 -7.82
C ASP A 392 22.77 -7.73 -7.94
N GLU A 393 23.86 -7.32 -7.29
CA GLU A 393 24.40 -5.96 -7.39
C GLU A 393 24.87 -5.64 -8.81
N VAL A 394 25.57 -6.55 -9.46
CA VAL A 394 26.03 -6.35 -10.85
C VAL A 394 24.83 -6.19 -11.79
N GLU A 395 23.77 -6.99 -11.63
CA GLU A 395 22.60 -6.86 -12.49
C GLU A 395 21.78 -5.59 -12.18
N LEU A 396 21.57 -5.27 -10.90
CA LEU A 396 20.74 -4.14 -10.47
C LEU A 396 21.40 -2.79 -10.77
N PHE A 397 22.71 -2.70 -10.53
CA PHE A 397 23.47 -1.46 -10.65
C PHE A 397 24.40 -1.40 -11.86
N GLY A 398 24.49 -2.49 -12.64
CA GLY A 398 25.39 -2.63 -13.78
C GLY A 398 26.83 -3.01 -13.44
N ARG A 399 27.22 -2.98 -12.15
CA ARG A 399 28.57 -3.31 -11.66
C ARG A 399 28.63 -3.44 -10.15
N ARG A 400 29.69 -4.05 -9.63
CA ARG A 400 29.89 -4.25 -8.18
C ARG A 400 30.23 -2.97 -7.43
N GLU A 401 31.14 -2.15 -7.95
CA GLU A 401 31.61 -0.94 -7.24
C GLU A 401 30.84 0.32 -7.67
N PRO A 402 30.53 1.27 -6.78
CA PRO A 402 29.80 2.50 -7.13
C PRO A 402 30.63 3.49 -7.97
N PHE A 403 30.03 4.21 -8.94
CA PHE A 403 30.76 5.25 -9.69
C PHE A 403 30.99 6.47 -8.81
N THR A 404 32.11 7.19 -8.99
CA THR A 404 32.31 8.47 -8.31
C THR A 404 31.18 9.45 -8.64
N ALA A 405 30.74 9.48 -9.90
CA ALA A 405 29.59 10.29 -10.32
C ALA A 405 28.28 9.85 -9.65
N GLU A 406 28.03 8.54 -9.56
CA GLU A 406 26.86 7.99 -8.87
C GLU A 406 26.83 8.41 -7.40
N LEU A 407 27.95 8.24 -6.69
CA LEU A 407 28.08 8.67 -5.29
C LEU A 407 27.91 10.18 -5.15
N PHE A 408 28.48 10.96 -6.06
CA PHE A 408 28.33 12.41 -6.06
C PHE A 408 26.86 12.81 -6.21
N PHE A 409 26.12 12.27 -7.18
CA PHE A 409 24.70 12.59 -7.37
C PHE A 409 23.86 12.20 -6.16
N TRP A 410 24.08 11.00 -5.60
CA TRP A 410 23.37 10.59 -4.39
C TRP A 410 23.70 11.51 -3.22
N ARG A 411 24.96 11.84 -2.95
CA ARG A 411 25.34 12.73 -1.84
C ARG A 411 24.83 14.16 -2.04
N ALA A 412 24.86 14.67 -3.28
CA ALA A 412 24.44 16.02 -3.62
C ALA A 412 22.92 16.22 -3.55
N ARG A 413 22.12 15.15 -3.52
CA ARG A 413 20.65 15.27 -3.46
C ARG A 413 20.16 15.95 -2.17
N VAL A 414 20.82 15.71 -1.03
CA VAL A 414 20.41 16.29 0.26
C VAL A 414 20.58 17.81 0.25
N PRO A 415 21.77 18.38 -0.08
CA PRO A 415 21.88 19.82 -0.23
C PRO A 415 20.98 20.36 -1.35
N LEU A 416 20.75 19.61 -2.44
CA LEU A 416 19.80 20.01 -3.46
C LEU A 416 18.36 20.13 -2.91
N PHE A 417 17.89 19.19 -2.09
CA PHE A 417 16.58 19.25 -1.45
C PHE A 417 16.47 20.45 -0.50
N VAL A 418 17.54 20.76 0.25
CA VAL A 418 17.62 21.97 1.08
C VAL A 418 17.49 23.22 0.23
N VAL A 419 18.23 23.31 -0.89
CA VAL A 419 18.17 24.46 -1.82
C VAL A 419 16.79 24.59 -2.44
N LEU A 420 16.19 23.49 -2.91
CA LEU A 420 14.83 23.51 -3.47
C LEU A 420 13.82 24.02 -2.43
N ARG A 421 13.91 23.54 -1.19
CA ARG A 421 13.05 24.01 -0.11
C ARG A 421 13.30 25.48 0.22
N ALA A 422 14.55 25.93 0.22
CA ALA A 422 14.90 27.34 0.41
C ALA A 422 14.29 28.23 -0.68
N VAL A 423 14.38 27.83 -1.95
CA VAL A 423 13.80 28.56 -3.08
C VAL A 423 12.28 28.66 -2.94
N VAL A 424 11.61 27.53 -2.67
CA VAL A 424 10.14 27.49 -2.51
C VAL A 424 9.66 28.34 -1.34
N THR A 425 10.47 28.49 -0.29
CA THR A 425 10.11 29.23 0.93
C THR A 425 10.71 30.63 1.00
N ASP A 426 11.28 31.14 -0.11
CA ASP A 426 12.00 32.42 -0.15
C ASP A 426 13.01 32.55 1.00
N CYS A 427 13.96 31.60 1.06
CA CYS A 427 14.93 31.46 2.15
C CYS A 427 14.29 31.31 3.53
N TRP A 428 13.24 30.47 3.64
CA TRP A 428 12.49 30.24 4.87
C TRP A 428 11.83 31.50 5.44
N THR A 429 11.52 32.50 4.61
CA THR A 429 10.82 33.72 5.05
C THR A 429 9.32 33.67 4.79
N ARG A 430 8.88 32.81 3.86
CA ARG A 430 7.47 32.66 3.48
C ARG A 430 6.95 31.26 3.74
N ASP A 431 5.65 31.19 4.00
CA ASP A 431 4.91 29.94 3.96
C ASP A 431 4.96 29.40 2.52
N PRO A 432 5.35 28.13 2.30
CA PRO A 432 5.39 27.54 0.97
C PRO A 432 4.04 27.56 0.24
N LEU A 433 2.91 27.63 0.95
CA LEU A 433 1.59 27.82 0.32
C LEU A 433 1.44 29.19 -0.33
N GLY A 434 1.97 30.24 0.30
CA GLY A 434 1.91 31.61 -0.22
C GLY A 434 2.70 31.79 -1.51
N ALA A 435 3.69 30.94 -1.77
CA ALA A 435 4.52 30.99 -2.98
C ALA A 435 3.87 30.34 -4.20
N VAL A 436 2.84 29.49 -4.04
CA VAL A 436 2.13 28.84 -5.17
C VAL A 436 1.05 29.77 -5.75
N VAL A 437 0.55 30.70 -4.96
CA VAL A 437 -0.58 31.60 -5.31
C VAL A 437 -0.10 32.94 -5.86
N SER A 438 1.18 33.29 -5.68
CA SER A 438 1.83 34.50 -6.21
C SER A 438 2.47 34.24 -7.58
#